data_AF-A0A3D4ANI0-F1
#
_entry.id   AF-A0A3D4ANI0-F1
#
_cell.length_a   1.000
_cell.length_b   1.000
_cell.length_c   1.000
_cell.angle_alpha   90.00
_cell.angle_beta   90.00
_cell.angle_gamma   90.00
#
_symmetry.space_group_name_H-M   'P 1'
#
loop_
_entity.id
_entity.type
_entity.pdbx_description
1 polymer ?
#
loop_
_entity_poly.entity_id
_entity_poly.type
_entity_poly.pdbx_seq_one_letter_code
_entity_poly.pdbx_strand_id
1 'polypeptide(L)'
;MSQDKNNIWQTGLILAGLFLLMLMLNILMPLHRDDYDYSMIYTTAVHIVNFDDVLRSCYVHYMLHGGRMFTVFCLDLFLWLGKIWFDIANALMFVALVVLLYFHARREIKLSGEPVMVAIASLLAWLSFPHFGEVAIWKSGSTVYLWSAVPVALFLLPYNLSLKKGQSVLKGWMIIPMLLLGVIA
;
A
#
# COMPACT_ATOMS: atom_id res chain seq x y z
N MET A 1 -8.18 -30.03 -14.29
CA MET A 1 -6.92 -29.40 -14.76
C MET A 1 -7.13 -28.21 -15.70
N SER A 2 -8.10 -28.24 -16.64
CA SER A 2 -8.42 -27.07 -17.49
C SER A 2 -9.10 -25.93 -16.72
N GLN A 3 -10.05 -26.26 -15.84
CA GLN A 3 -10.82 -25.27 -15.07
C GLN A 3 -9.97 -24.47 -14.07
N ASP A 4 -9.10 -25.14 -13.29
CA ASP A 4 -8.25 -24.45 -12.31
C ASP A 4 -7.25 -23.50 -12.97
N LYS A 5 -6.67 -23.92 -14.10
CA LYS A 5 -5.80 -23.05 -14.92
C LYS A 5 -6.56 -21.83 -15.45
N ASN A 6 -7.78 -22.05 -15.92
CA ASN A 6 -8.63 -20.96 -16.40
C ASN A 6 -8.98 -19.97 -15.27
N ASN A 7 -9.30 -20.48 -14.08
CA ASN A 7 -9.63 -19.63 -12.94
C ASN A 7 -8.42 -18.83 -12.41
N ILE A 8 -7.22 -19.41 -12.43
CA ILE A 8 -5.97 -18.70 -12.10
C ILE A 8 -5.72 -17.58 -13.11
N TRP A 9 -5.89 -17.88 -14.40
CA TRP A 9 -5.77 -16.88 -15.47
C TRP A 9 -6.77 -15.73 -15.29
N GLN A 10 -8.04 -16.04 -15.03
CA GLN A 10 -9.08 -15.04 -14.77
C GLN A 10 -8.74 -14.18 -13.54
N THR A 11 -8.22 -14.80 -12.48
CA THR A 11 -7.78 -14.06 -11.28
C THR A 11 -6.65 -13.09 -11.62
N GLY A 12 -5.66 -13.54 -12.40
CA GLY A 12 -4.59 -12.69 -12.90
C GLY A 12 -5.10 -11.51 -13.74
N LEU A 13 -6.06 -11.76 -14.63
CA LEU A 13 -6.70 -10.70 -15.43
C LEU A 13 -7.43 -9.67 -14.57
N ILE A 14 -8.14 -10.10 -13.51
CA ILE A 14 -8.84 -9.19 -12.60
C ILE A 14 -7.84 -8.31 -11.86
N LEU A 15 -6.77 -8.89 -11.31
CA LEU A 15 -5.73 -8.13 -10.61
C LEU A 15 -4.96 -7.19 -11.55
N ALA A 16 -4.68 -7.63 -12.78
CA ALA A 16 -4.08 -6.78 -13.81
C ALA A 16 -5.02 -5.63 -14.22
N GLY A 17 -6.32 -5.91 -14.39
CA GLY A 17 -7.33 -4.89 -14.65
C GLY A 17 -7.43 -3.87 -13.52
N LEU A 18 -7.39 -4.34 -12.27
CA LEU A 18 -7.36 -3.48 -11.08
C LEU A 18 -6.11 -2.61 -11.04
N PHE A 19 -4.94 -3.21 -11.30
CA PHE A 19 -3.68 -2.48 -11.40
C PHE A 19 -3.75 -1.38 -12.46
N LEU A 20 -4.20 -1.70 -13.67
CA LEU A 20 -4.31 -0.74 -14.78
C LEU A 20 -5.33 0.37 -14.48
N LEU A 21 -6.46 0.04 -13.86
CA LEU A 21 -7.44 1.03 -13.41
C LEU A 21 -6.80 2.00 -12.41
N MET A 22 -6.14 1.47 -11.37
CA MET A 22 -5.47 2.29 -10.37
C MET A 22 -4.33 3.13 -10.97
N LEU A 23 -3.53 2.55 -11.86
CA LEU A 23 -2.46 3.26 -12.54
C LEU A 23 -3.01 4.41 -13.39
N MET A 24 -4.08 4.18 -14.14
CA MET A 24 -4.74 5.21 -14.93
C MET A 24 -5.24 6.35 -14.03
N LEU A 25 -5.91 6.03 -12.92
CA LEU A 25 -6.42 7.02 -11.99
C LEU A 25 -5.30 7.82 -11.32
N ASN A 26 -4.21 7.14 -10.92
CA ASN A 26 -3.03 7.79 -10.38
C ASN A 26 -2.42 8.76 -11.41
N ILE A 27 -2.24 8.32 -12.67
CA ILE A 27 -1.71 9.17 -13.75
C ILE A 27 -2.58 10.43 -13.95
N LEU A 28 -3.91 10.26 -13.94
CA LEU A 28 -4.86 11.36 -14.11
C LEU A 28 -4.91 12.32 -12.91
N MET A 29 -4.49 11.87 -11.73
CA MET A 29 -4.45 12.71 -10.53
C MET A 29 -3.21 13.64 -10.56
N PRO A 30 -3.38 14.97 -10.64
CA PRO A 30 -2.28 15.90 -10.54
C PRO A 30 -1.75 15.99 -9.11
N LEU A 31 -0.59 16.63 -8.92
CA LEU A 31 -0.15 17.03 -7.59
C LEU A 31 -1.20 17.94 -6.95
N HIS A 32 -1.55 17.64 -5.71
CA HIS A 32 -2.70 18.24 -5.03
C HIS A 32 -2.39 18.57 -3.57
N ARG A 33 -2.86 19.73 -3.12
CA ARG A 33 -2.79 20.23 -1.73
C ARG A 33 -1.39 20.01 -1.13
N ASP A 34 -1.29 19.16 -0.11
CA ASP A 34 -0.09 18.90 0.67
C ASP A 34 1.09 18.40 -0.20
N ASP A 35 0.84 17.81 -1.38
CA ASP A 35 1.91 17.36 -2.27
C ASP A 35 2.87 18.51 -2.64
N TYR A 36 2.37 19.75 -2.71
CA TYR A 36 3.21 20.93 -2.96
C TYR A 36 4.11 21.25 -1.77
N ASP A 37 3.58 21.18 -0.55
CA ASP A 37 4.34 21.46 0.67
C ASP A 37 5.41 20.38 0.91
N TYR A 38 5.07 19.11 0.70
CA TYR A 38 6.02 17.99 0.80
C TYR A 38 7.02 17.93 -0.38
N SER A 39 6.78 18.69 -1.46
CA SER A 39 7.78 18.81 -2.54
C SER A 39 8.96 19.73 -2.18
N MET A 40 8.83 20.42 -1.03
CA MET A 40 9.87 21.22 -0.41
C MET A 40 10.47 20.47 0.78
N ILE A 41 11.70 20.81 1.16
CA ILE A 41 12.23 20.41 2.46
C ILE A 41 11.27 20.95 3.52
N TYR A 42 10.76 20.07 4.39
CA TYR A 42 9.67 20.39 5.32
C TYR A 42 9.86 21.74 6.04
N THR A 43 8.80 22.57 6.05
CA THR A 43 8.76 23.95 6.58
C THR A 43 9.69 24.98 5.90
N THR A 44 10.25 24.65 4.74
CA THR A 44 11.06 25.57 3.94
C THR A 44 10.41 25.83 2.59
N ALA A 45 10.96 26.80 1.83
CA ALA A 45 10.58 27.06 0.45
C ALA A 45 11.60 26.49 -0.57
N VAL A 46 12.42 25.52 -0.14
CA VAL A 46 13.47 24.92 -0.97
C VAL A 46 13.00 23.55 -1.46
N HIS A 47 12.95 23.36 -2.78
CA HIS A 47 12.56 22.08 -3.36
C HIS A 47 13.54 20.96 -3.02
N ILE A 48 13.00 19.76 -2.84
CA ILE A 48 13.80 18.53 -2.73
C ILE A 48 14.40 18.22 -4.10
N VAL A 49 15.72 18.31 -4.24
CA VAL A 49 16.42 18.07 -5.51
C VAL A 49 17.32 16.84 -5.48
N ASN A 50 17.64 16.33 -4.29
CA ASN A 50 18.48 15.15 -4.10
C ASN A 50 17.99 14.29 -2.92
N PHE A 51 18.62 13.14 -2.72
CA PHE A 51 18.27 12.20 -1.65
C PHE A 51 18.60 12.71 -0.24
N ASP A 52 19.64 13.54 -0.08
CA ASP A 52 19.97 14.14 1.23
C ASP A 52 18.87 15.11 1.68
N ASP A 53 18.28 15.86 0.74
CA ASP A 53 17.13 16.72 1.00
C ASP A 53 15.91 15.92 1.49
N VAL A 54 15.68 14.71 0.95
CA VAL A 54 14.63 13.79 1.43
C VAL A 54 14.86 13.42 2.89
N LEU A 55 16.08 12.99 3.24
CA LEU A 55 16.42 12.62 4.62
C LEU A 55 16.32 13.81 5.56
N ARG A 56 16.79 14.99 5.12
CA ARG A 56 16.70 16.23 5.88
C ARG A 56 15.25 16.65 6.11
N SER A 57 14.42 16.61 5.07
CA SER A 57 12.98 16.91 5.15
C SER A 57 12.29 15.99 6.15
N CYS A 58 12.54 14.68 6.05
CA CYS A 58 12.04 13.69 6.99
C CYS A 58 12.48 13.96 8.44
N TYR A 59 13.76 14.29 8.66
CA TYR A 59 14.26 14.60 9.99
C TYR A 59 13.55 15.82 10.59
N VAL A 60 13.39 16.90 9.82
CA VAL A 60 12.69 18.11 10.28
C VAL A 60 11.22 17.83 10.53
N HIS A 61 10.56 17.06 9.65
CA HIS A 61 9.17 16.62 9.82
C HIS A 61 8.97 15.83 11.11
N TYR A 62 9.88 14.89 11.41
CA TYR A 62 9.83 14.10 12.64
C TYR A 62 9.87 14.99 13.89
N MET A 63 10.73 16.00 13.89
CA MET A 63 10.94 16.88 15.04
C MET A 63 9.79 17.88 15.24
N LEU A 64 9.09 18.28 14.17
CA LEU A 64 8.12 19.37 14.20
C LEU A 64 6.66 18.92 14.04
N HIS A 65 6.39 17.75 13.46
CA HIS A 65 5.04 17.32 13.11
C HIS A 65 4.65 15.96 13.72
N GLY A 66 5.38 14.89 13.44
CA GLY A 66 5.03 13.59 13.98
C GLY A 66 5.82 12.39 13.48
N GLY A 67 5.49 11.22 14.05
CA GLY A 67 6.29 10.00 13.90
C GLY A 67 5.94 9.06 12.74
N ARG A 68 5.07 9.45 11.80
CA ARG A 68 4.68 8.61 10.64
C ARG A 68 5.78 8.59 9.57
N MET A 69 6.99 8.26 9.98
CA MET A 69 8.18 8.56 9.18
C MET A 69 8.33 7.63 8.00
N PHE A 70 7.84 6.41 8.06
CA PHE A 70 7.87 5.52 6.90
C PHE A 70 7.05 6.10 5.74
N THR A 71 5.83 6.56 6.01
CA THR A 71 4.96 7.12 4.98
C THR A 71 5.47 8.44 4.44
N VAL A 72 5.97 9.31 5.32
CA VAL A 72 6.55 10.61 4.95
C VAL A 72 7.82 10.40 4.12
N PHE A 73 8.68 9.46 4.52
CA PHE A 73 9.85 9.10 3.73
C PHE A 73 9.48 8.61 2.34
N CYS A 74 8.49 7.71 2.21
CA CYS A 74 8.02 7.28 0.90
C CYS A 74 7.44 8.46 0.09
N LEU A 75 6.67 9.35 0.71
CA LEU A 75 6.11 10.53 0.07
C LEU A 75 7.19 11.43 -0.53
N ASP A 76 8.15 11.87 0.29
CA ASP A 76 9.26 12.75 -0.12
C ASP A 76 10.12 12.07 -1.18
N LEU A 77 10.41 10.77 -1.02
CA LEU A 77 11.17 9.97 -1.99
C LEU A 77 10.47 9.95 -3.36
N PHE A 78 9.15 9.76 -3.40
CA PHE A 78 8.37 9.72 -4.65
C PHE A 78 8.04 11.10 -5.22
N LEU A 79 8.15 12.17 -4.42
CA LEU A 79 8.14 13.54 -4.93
C LEU A 79 9.45 13.86 -5.63
N TRP A 80 10.57 13.37 -5.10
CA TRP A 80 11.88 13.50 -5.74
C TRP A 80 12.05 12.61 -6.98
N LEU A 81 11.76 11.31 -6.90
CA LEU A 81 11.94 10.35 -8.01
C LEU A 81 11.04 10.64 -9.22
N GLY A 82 9.91 11.30 -8.98
CA GLY A 82 8.97 11.69 -10.02
C GLY A 82 7.67 10.88 -10.02
N LYS A 83 6.66 11.47 -10.65
CA LYS A 83 5.27 11.05 -10.57
C LYS A 83 5.02 9.62 -11.08
N ILE A 84 5.60 9.23 -12.21
CA ILE A 84 5.29 7.93 -12.83
C ILE A 84 5.68 6.74 -11.94
N TRP A 85 6.79 6.86 -11.20
CA TRP A 85 7.24 5.82 -10.28
C TRP A 85 6.29 5.67 -9.10
N PHE A 86 5.77 6.80 -8.61
CA PHE A 86 4.72 6.80 -7.60
C PHE A 86 3.45 6.13 -8.11
N ASP A 87 2.99 6.51 -9.31
CA ASP A 87 1.72 6.02 -9.86
C ASP A 87 1.72 4.48 -10.00
N ILE A 88 2.85 3.92 -10.42
CA ILE A 88 3.08 2.46 -10.52
C ILE A 88 3.12 1.83 -9.12
N ALA A 89 3.93 2.37 -8.22
CA ALA A 89 4.09 1.81 -6.87
C ALA A 89 2.76 1.85 -6.09
N ASN A 90 2.02 2.96 -6.18
CA ASN A 90 0.74 3.13 -5.52
C ASN A 90 -0.32 2.17 -6.06
N ALA A 91 -0.36 1.95 -7.38
CA ALA A 91 -1.24 0.95 -7.99
C ALA A 91 -0.91 -0.48 -7.51
N LEU A 92 0.38 -0.82 -7.35
CA LEU A 92 0.80 -2.09 -6.76
C LEU A 92 0.40 -2.21 -5.28
N MET A 93 0.52 -1.14 -4.49
CA MET A 93 0.10 -1.14 -3.09
C MET A 93 -1.40 -1.39 -2.93
N PHE A 94 -2.23 -0.82 -3.80
CA PHE A 94 -3.67 -1.08 -3.80
C PHE A 94 -3.99 -2.54 -4.13
N VAL A 95 -3.36 -3.10 -5.16
CA VAL A 95 -3.52 -4.52 -5.52
C VAL A 95 -3.04 -5.43 -4.38
N ALA A 96 -1.91 -5.10 -3.75
CA ALA A 96 -1.39 -5.83 -2.60
C ALA A 96 -2.38 -5.80 -1.43
N LEU A 97 -2.98 -4.64 -1.14
CA LEU A 97 -4.01 -4.54 -0.10
C LEU A 97 -5.21 -5.45 -0.42
N VAL A 98 -5.73 -5.43 -1.65
CA VAL A 98 -6.85 -6.30 -2.05
C VAL A 98 -6.50 -7.79 -1.89
N VAL A 99 -5.30 -8.19 -2.29
CA VAL A 99 -4.83 -9.58 -2.12
C VAL A 99 -4.73 -9.94 -0.63
N LEU A 100 -4.20 -9.05 0.21
CA LEU A 100 -4.12 -9.26 1.65
C LEU A 100 -5.53 -9.37 2.26
N LEU A 101 -6.46 -8.48 1.91
CA LEU A 101 -7.85 -8.56 2.35
C LEU A 101 -8.51 -9.90 1.97
N TYR A 102 -8.27 -10.37 0.74
CA TYR A 102 -8.72 -11.69 0.30
C TYR A 102 -8.11 -12.82 1.15
N PHE A 103 -6.80 -12.78 1.44
CA PHE A 103 -6.16 -13.75 2.33
C PHE A 103 -6.70 -13.68 3.75
N HIS A 104 -7.02 -12.49 4.26
CA HIS A 104 -7.65 -12.32 5.56
C HIS A 104 -9.05 -12.92 5.60
N ALA A 105 -9.84 -12.73 4.55
CA ALA A 105 -11.19 -13.29 4.43
C ALA A 105 -11.18 -14.82 4.31
N ARG A 106 -10.27 -15.38 3.50
CA ARG A 106 -10.12 -16.84 3.35
C ARG A 106 -9.35 -17.50 4.50
N ARG A 107 -8.59 -16.70 5.25
CA ARG A 107 -7.61 -17.16 6.23
C ARG A 107 -6.69 -18.22 5.62
N GLU A 108 -6.16 -17.92 4.44
CA GLU A 108 -5.25 -18.79 3.69
C GLU A 108 -4.40 -17.94 2.73
N ILE A 109 -3.10 -18.27 2.60
CA ILE A 109 -2.19 -17.59 1.65
C ILE A 109 -2.22 -18.37 0.33
N LYS A 110 -3.39 -18.37 -0.31
CA LYS A 110 -3.57 -19.04 -1.60
C LYS A 110 -4.57 -18.24 -2.43
N LEU A 111 -4.10 -17.68 -3.54
CA LEU A 111 -4.94 -17.15 -4.61
C LEU A 111 -5.50 -18.34 -5.42
N SER A 112 -6.28 -19.21 -4.77
CA SER A 112 -6.80 -20.41 -5.41
C SER A 112 -8.01 -20.05 -6.25
N GLY A 113 -7.82 -19.86 -7.56
CA GLY A 113 -8.83 -20.12 -8.60
C GLY A 113 -10.26 -19.64 -8.33
N GLU A 114 -10.43 -18.54 -7.60
CA GLU A 114 -11.71 -17.97 -7.21
C GLU A 114 -11.82 -16.53 -7.72
N PRO A 115 -11.85 -16.35 -9.05
CA PRO A 115 -11.81 -15.03 -9.67
C PRO A 115 -12.97 -14.15 -9.17
N VAL A 116 -14.15 -14.74 -8.95
CA VAL A 116 -15.32 -14.04 -8.43
C VAL A 116 -15.06 -13.44 -7.04
N MET A 117 -14.38 -14.16 -6.15
CA MET A 117 -14.11 -13.66 -4.80
C MET A 117 -13.07 -12.54 -4.81
N VAL A 118 -12.08 -12.63 -5.68
CA VAL A 118 -11.10 -11.55 -5.89
C VAL A 118 -11.79 -10.31 -6.48
N ALA A 119 -12.69 -10.48 -7.47
CA ALA A 119 -13.46 -9.38 -8.02
C ALA A 119 -14.35 -8.70 -6.96
N ILE A 120 -15.02 -9.49 -6.11
CA ILE A 120 -15.82 -8.97 -5.00
C ILE A 120 -14.93 -8.22 -4.00
N ALA A 121 -13.77 -8.76 -3.63
CA ALA A 121 -12.83 -8.08 -2.74
C ALA A 121 -12.35 -6.74 -3.33
N SER A 122 -12.03 -6.69 -4.62
CA SER A 122 -11.68 -5.46 -5.33
C SER A 122 -12.81 -4.43 -5.30
N LEU A 123 -14.04 -4.85 -5.60
CA LEU A 123 -15.21 -3.99 -5.62
C LEU A 123 -15.53 -3.45 -4.22
N LEU A 124 -15.47 -4.29 -3.20
CA LEU A 124 -15.70 -3.88 -1.81
C LEU A 124 -14.61 -2.94 -1.32
N ALA A 125 -13.34 -3.19 -1.65
CA ALA A 125 -12.25 -2.28 -1.31
C ALA A 125 -12.46 -0.90 -1.94
N TRP A 126 -12.93 -0.85 -3.19
CA TRP A 126 -13.29 0.40 -3.85
C TRP A 126 -14.45 1.13 -3.15
N LEU A 127 -15.53 0.42 -2.82
CA LEU A 127 -16.74 1.02 -2.26
C LEU A 127 -16.64 1.36 -0.77
N SER A 128 -15.76 0.68 -0.02
CA SER A 128 -15.71 0.81 1.44
C SER A 128 -14.79 1.91 1.94
N PHE A 129 -13.86 2.40 1.10
CA PHE A 129 -12.95 3.46 1.54
C PHE A 129 -13.64 4.82 1.50
N PRO A 130 -13.66 5.56 2.63
CA PRO A 130 -14.18 6.92 2.64
C PRO A 130 -13.30 7.76 1.71
N HIS A 131 -13.91 8.57 0.84
CA HIS A 131 -13.19 9.42 -0.10
C HIS A 131 -12.08 8.68 -0.87
N PHE A 132 -12.44 7.64 -1.63
CA PHE A 132 -11.49 6.77 -2.36
C PHE A 132 -10.36 7.54 -3.07
N GLY A 133 -10.67 8.66 -3.72
CA GLY A 133 -9.68 9.52 -4.36
C GLY A 133 -8.62 10.06 -3.39
N GLU A 134 -9.01 10.49 -2.20
CA GLU A 134 -8.10 11.03 -1.20
C GLU A 134 -7.30 9.93 -0.49
N VAL A 135 -7.91 8.75 -0.30
CA VAL A 135 -7.32 7.65 0.49
C VAL A 135 -6.47 6.68 -0.34
N ALA A 136 -6.82 6.45 -1.60
CA ALA A 136 -6.19 5.42 -2.44
C ALA A 136 -5.46 5.97 -3.67
N ILE A 137 -5.79 7.19 -4.15
CA ILE A 137 -5.25 7.74 -5.41
C ILE A 137 -4.29 8.91 -5.15
N TRP A 138 -4.73 9.90 -4.38
CA TRP A 138 -3.96 11.10 -4.07
C TRP A 138 -2.65 10.75 -3.37
N LYS A 139 -1.53 11.35 -3.77
CA LYS A 139 -0.19 10.94 -3.34
C LYS A 139 0.01 11.04 -1.82
N SER A 140 -0.11 12.23 -1.23
CA SER A 140 0.02 12.41 0.22
C SER A 140 -0.99 11.56 1.01
N GLY A 141 -2.27 11.57 0.60
CA GLY A 141 -3.30 10.79 1.29
C GLY A 141 -3.08 9.27 1.22
N SER A 142 -2.78 8.74 0.04
CA SER A 142 -2.53 7.30 -0.13
C SER A 142 -1.26 6.81 0.54
N THR A 143 -0.18 7.60 0.54
CA THR A 143 1.01 7.27 1.33
C THR A 143 0.73 7.23 2.82
N VAL A 144 -0.16 8.07 3.35
CA VAL A 144 -0.54 8.01 4.77
C VAL A 144 -1.49 6.85 5.08
N TYR A 145 -2.49 6.58 4.23
CA TYR A 145 -3.54 5.60 4.55
C TYR A 145 -3.29 4.23 3.92
N LEU A 146 -3.22 4.16 2.59
CA LEU A 146 -3.03 2.92 1.85
C LEU A 146 -1.67 2.27 2.16
N TRP A 147 -0.60 3.06 2.17
CA TRP A 147 0.74 2.52 2.41
C TRP A 147 0.99 2.11 3.85
N SER A 148 0.27 2.66 4.83
CA SER A 148 0.26 2.14 6.20
C SER A 148 -0.59 0.87 6.32
N ALA A 149 -1.72 0.81 5.60
CA ALA A 149 -2.64 -0.33 5.69
C ALA A 149 -2.03 -1.65 5.19
N VAL A 150 -1.15 -1.60 4.18
CA VAL A 150 -0.52 -2.82 3.60
C VAL A 150 0.43 -3.51 4.59
N PRO A 151 1.44 -2.84 5.19
CA PRO A 151 2.26 -3.39 6.26
C PRO A 151 1.45 -3.86 7.46
N VAL A 152 0.43 -3.10 7.89
CA VAL A 152 -0.47 -3.50 8.99
C VAL A 152 -1.18 -4.81 8.65
N ALA A 153 -1.79 -4.91 7.47
CA ALA A 153 -2.48 -6.14 7.05
C ALA A 153 -1.48 -7.31 6.94
N LEU A 154 -0.29 -7.08 6.41
CA LEU A 154 0.75 -8.10 6.32
C LEU A 154 1.23 -8.55 7.72
N PHE A 155 1.38 -7.62 8.66
CA PHE A 155 1.72 -7.89 10.06
C PHE A 155 0.66 -8.76 10.74
N LEU A 156 -0.62 -8.46 10.51
CA LEU A 156 -1.75 -9.17 11.14
C LEU A 156 -2.04 -10.53 10.49
N LEU A 157 -1.60 -10.76 9.26
CA LEU A 157 -1.94 -11.97 8.50
C LEU A 157 -1.52 -13.27 9.20
N PRO A 158 -0.28 -13.44 9.72
CA PRO A 158 0.10 -14.65 10.44
C PRO A 158 -0.74 -14.93 11.69
N TYR A 159 -1.17 -13.88 12.40
CA TYR A 159 -2.06 -14.01 13.56
C TYR A 159 -3.42 -14.56 13.12
N ASN A 160 -4.01 -14.01 12.07
CA ASN A 160 -5.29 -14.47 11.55
C ASN A 160 -5.23 -15.93 11.06
N LEU A 161 -4.12 -16.35 10.45
CA LEU A 161 -3.89 -17.75 10.05
C LEU A 161 -3.74 -18.67 11.28
N SER A 162 -3.05 -18.21 12.32
CA SER A 162 -2.88 -18.95 13.59
C SER A 162 -4.23 -19.23 14.25
N LEU A 163 -5.10 -18.22 14.30
CA LEU A 163 -6.44 -18.34 14.87
C LEU A 163 -7.28 -19.41 14.15
N LYS A 164 -7.17 -19.56 12.82
CA LYS A 164 -7.86 -20.64 12.08
C LYS A 164 -7.30 -22.03 12.38
N LYS A 165 -5.99 -22.15 12.57
CA LYS A 165 -5.32 -23.44 12.80
C LYS A 165 -5.36 -23.89 14.27
N GLY A 166 -5.72 -23.00 15.20
CA GLY A 166 -5.68 -23.28 16.65
C GLY A 166 -4.25 -23.55 17.17
N GLN A 167 -3.23 -23.12 16.41
CA GLN A 167 -1.82 -23.32 16.71
C GLN A 167 -1.07 -22.03 16.43
N SER A 168 0.00 -21.76 17.18
CA SER A 168 0.89 -20.64 16.86
C SER A 168 1.55 -20.89 15.50
N VAL A 169 1.23 -20.07 14.49
CA VAL A 169 1.96 -20.04 13.22
C VAL A 169 3.24 -19.21 13.37
N LEU A 170 3.34 -18.40 14.43
CA LEU A 170 4.51 -17.61 14.78
C LEU A 170 5.61 -18.52 15.33
N LYS A 171 6.56 -18.83 14.46
CA LYS A 171 7.85 -19.45 14.82
C LYS A 171 8.81 -18.38 15.32
N GLY A 172 9.80 -18.74 16.14
CA GLY A 172 10.75 -17.78 16.72
C GLY A 172 11.48 -16.89 15.70
N TRP A 173 11.74 -17.37 14.48
CA TRP A 173 12.36 -16.55 13.42
C TRP A 173 11.45 -15.42 12.91
N MET A 174 10.13 -15.50 13.11
CA MET A 174 9.18 -14.48 12.68
C MET A 174 9.21 -13.21 13.55
N ILE A 175 9.91 -13.23 14.68
CA ILE A 175 10.06 -12.06 15.57
C ILE A 175 10.68 -10.88 14.82
N ILE A 176 11.73 -11.12 14.03
CA ILE A 176 12.42 -10.04 13.29
C ILE A 176 11.52 -9.44 12.20
N PRO A 177 10.90 -10.23 11.29
CA PRO A 177 9.94 -9.68 10.33
C PRO A 177 8.75 -8.97 10.99
N MET A 178 8.23 -9.49 12.11
CA MET A 178 7.12 -8.86 12.84
C MET A 178 7.53 -7.52 13.44
N LEU A 179 8.74 -7.42 14.00
CA LEU A 179 9.26 -6.16 14.53
C LEU A 179 9.45 -5.13 13.41
N LEU A 180 10.07 -5.52 12.29
CA LEU A 180 10.26 -4.62 11.14
C LEU A 180 8.92 -4.14 10.56
N LEU A 181 7.96 -5.05 10.38
CA LEU A 181 6.62 -4.68 9.94
C LEU A 181 5.92 -3.78 10.94
N GLY A 182 6.08 -4.01 12.25
CA GLY A 182 5.51 -3.17 13.29
C GLY A 182 6.12 -1.77 13.39
N VAL A 183 7.36 -1.57 12.94
CA VAL A 183 7.99 -0.24 12.84
C VAL A 183 7.52 0.52 11.60
N ILE A 184 7.21 -0.21 10.53
CA ILE A 184 6.78 0.33 9.24
C ILE A 184 5.26 0.59 9.19
N ALA A 185 4.49 -0.19 9.94
CA ALA A 185 3.03 -0.11 10.09
C ALA A 185 2.58 1.09 10.93
#